data_AF-A0A1I2DSW2-F1
#
_entry.id   AF-A0A1I2DSW2-F1
#
_cell.length_a   1.000
_cell.length_b   1.000
_cell.length_c   1.000
_cell.angle_alpha   90.00
_cell.angle_beta   90.00
_cell.angle_gamma   90.00
#
_symmetry.space_group_name_H-M   'P 1'
#
loop_
_entity.id
_entity.type
_entity.pdbx_description
1 polymer ?
#
loop_
_entity_poly.entity_id
_entity_poly.type
_entity_poly.pdbx_seq_one_letter_code
_entity_poly.pdbx_strand_id
1 'polypeptide(L)'
;MPTRDQVLAALDGGTDYPAAARRLGIHPGLAYLIATGFPADGSDVVTEAENRRPGVLPGSSQHLANPRLHEPDASSVVHPWLRRRAGADPQMVAAARARTATPGPVNDPGATADVVTVLTRQHDAVVSLVKQLSAIPGASTGGTPAQASERESIVDMISMALASHETAEEEHLWPAVRRVLPDGDDWAERGIAQEQQATETFLALSRADPQSEEFDDLVEEVTSQLHKHVAHEDQVFLRLRDALSDDERAELGRRVLDAQVHAPTRPHPHAPRRPGPVVAAAATSAVPLDEARDATGRPADRAGHPDPETEQ
;
A
#
# COMPACT_ATOMS: atom_id res chain seq x y z
N MET A 1 47.62 11.89 -4.50
CA MET A 1 46.71 10.73 -4.30
C MET A 1 47.33 9.85 -3.23
N PRO A 2 46.59 9.48 -2.17
CA PRO A 2 47.13 8.62 -1.12
C PRO A 2 47.45 7.22 -1.64
N THR A 3 48.45 6.57 -1.05
CA THR A 3 48.82 5.19 -1.37
C THR A 3 47.89 4.18 -0.69
N ARG A 4 47.90 2.94 -1.16
CA ARG A 4 47.15 1.83 -0.54
C ARG A 4 47.44 1.70 0.96
N ASP A 5 48.72 1.73 1.34
CA ASP A 5 49.14 1.60 2.74
C ASP A 5 48.67 2.79 3.59
N GLN A 6 48.66 4.00 3.02
CA GLN A 6 48.13 5.19 3.70
C GLN A 6 46.62 5.09 3.94
N VAL A 7 45.87 4.51 2.99
CA VAL A 7 44.44 4.28 3.16
C VAL A 7 44.17 3.16 4.18
N LEU A 8 44.89 2.04 4.11
CA LEU A 8 44.75 0.94 5.07
C LEU A 8 45.11 1.37 6.50
N ALA A 9 46.17 2.17 6.67
CA ALA A 9 46.51 2.75 7.97
C ALA A 9 45.45 3.72 8.50
N ALA A 10 44.78 4.46 7.61
CA ALA A 10 43.70 5.36 8.01
C ALA A 10 42.39 4.64 8.40
N LEU A 11 42.23 3.38 8.00
CA LEU A 11 41.13 2.48 8.40
C LEU A 11 41.42 1.72 9.70
N ASP A 12 42.68 1.70 10.15
CA ASP A 12 43.09 0.97 11.32
C ASP A 12 42.39 1.48 12.60
N GLY A 13 42.19 0.59 13.58
CA GLY A 13 41.46 0.92 14.81
C GLY A 13 39.93 1.09 14.66
N GLY A 14 39.32 0.53 13.61
CA GLY A 14 37.86 0.50 13.43
C GLY A 14 37.27 1.75 12.78
N THR A 15 38.08 2.55 12.09
CA THR A 15 37.63 3.75 11.38
C THR A 15 36.95 3.34 10.05
N ASP A 16 35.79 3.91 9.73
CA ASP A 16 35.08 3.63 8.48
C ASP A 16 35.67 4.37 7.26
N TYR A 17 35.33 3.91 6.05
CA TYR A 17 35.80 4.51 4.80
C TYR A 17 35.45 6.01 4.67
N PRO A 18 34.24 6.47 5.02
CA PRO A 18 33.94 7.90 5.03
C PRO A 18 34.87 8.72 5.94
N ALA A 19 35.17 8.24 7.14
CA ALA A 19 36.06 8.94 8.07
C ALA A 19 37.53 8.90 7.60
N ALA A 20 38.01 7.76 7.12
CA ALA A 20 39.35 7.63 6.53
C ALA A 20 39.52 8.56 5.32
N ALA A 21 38.52 8.60 4.43
CA ALA A 21 38.53 9.45 3.24
C ALA A 21 38.51 10.94 3.57
N ARG A 22 37.74 11.36 4.60
CA ARG A 22 37.76 12.75 5.12
C ARG A 22 39.14 13.14 5.63
N ARG A 23 39.82 12.26 6.39
CA ARG A 23 41.19 12.51 6.88
C ARG A 23 42.20 12.65 5.75
N LEU A 24 42.03 11.88 4.69
CA LEU A 24 42.93 11.85 3.53
C LEU A 24 42.54 12.84 2.42
N GLY A 25 41.44 13.59 2.59
CA GLY A 25 40.97 14.58 1.62
C GLY A 25 40.53 13.98 0.28
N ILE A 26 39.97 12.77 0.27
CA ILE A 26 39.51 12.08 -0.95
C ILE A 26 38.07 11.58 -0.81
N HIS A 27 37.47 11.12 -1.92
CA HIS A 27 36.12 10.54 -1.92
C HIS A 27 36.12 9.14 -1.26
N PRO A 28 35.08 8.75 -0.50
CA PRO A 28 35.03 7.43 0.15
C PRO A 28 35.12 6.25 -0.82
N GLY A 29 34.44 6.31 -1.96
CA GLY A 29 34.55 5.29 -3.01
C GLY A 29 35.95 5.22 -3.64
N LEU A 30 36.66 6.35 -3.71
CA LEU A 30 38.05 6.39 -4.18
C LEU A 30 39.00 5.79 -3.13
N ALA A 31 38.76 6.02 -1.83
CA ALA A 31 39.50 5.37 -0.76
C ALA A 31 39.31 3.85 -0.82
N TYR A 32 38.09 3.37 -1.04
CA TYR A 32 37.78 1.95 -1.22
C TYR A 32 38.51 1.34 -2.42
N LEU A 33 38.48 2.02 -3.57
CA LEU A 33 39.20 1.61 -4.77
C LEU A 33 40.72 1.52 -4.53
N ILE A 34 41.30 2.50 -3.84
CA ILE A 34 42.74 2.49 -3.52
C ILE A 34 43.10 1.36 -2.55
N ALA A 35 42.26 1.07 -1.56
CA ALA A 35 42.50 0.04 -0.56
C ALA A 35 42.39 -1.38 -1.11
N THR A 36 41.40 -1.62 -1.98
CA THR A 36 40.97 -2.96 -2.39
C THR A 36 41.30 -3.31 -3.84
N GLY A 37 41.44 -2.29 -4.69
CA GLY A 37 41.52 -2.43 -6.15
C GLY A 37 40.17 -2.56 -6.84
N PHE A 38 39.05 -2.48 -6.12
CA PHE A 38 37.70 -2.63 -6.67
C PHE A 38 36.92 -1.32 -6.64
N PRO A 39 36.14 -1.00 -7.69
CA PRO A 39 35.24 0.13 -7.65
C PRO A 39 34.18 -0.10 -6.57
N ALA A 40 33.80 0.99 -5.89
CA ALA A 40 32.84 0.91 -4.80
C ALA A 40 31.39 0.85 -5.28
N ASP A 41 31.11 0.88 -6.57
CA ASP A 41 29.77 0.85 -7.18
C ASP A 41 29.20 -0.58 -7.35
N GLY A 42 29.99 -1.60 -7.02
CA GLY A 42 29.57 -3.00 -7.09
C GLY A 42 29.41 -3.53 -8.52
N SER A 43 30.02 -2.89 -9.52
CA SER A 43 29.98 -3.35 -10.91
C SER A 43 30.78 -4.62 -11.18
N ASP A 44 31.69 -4.98 -10.28
CA ASP A 44 32.66 -6.05 -10.49
C ASP A 44 32.24 -7.37 -9.84
N VAL A 45 32.42 -8.47 -10.59
CA VAL A 45 32.25 -9.83 -10.06
C VAL A 45 33.56 -10.26 -9.42
N VAL A 46 33.61 -10.30 -8.09
CA VAL A 46 34.81 -10.68 -7.31
C VAL A 46 34.79 -12.16 -6.88
N THR A 47 35.95 -12.82 -6.92
CA THR A 47 36.07 -14.20 -6.44
C THR A 47 36.14 -14.27 -4.90
N GLU A 48 35.87 -15.45 -4.32
CA GLU A 48 35.89 -15.62 -2.85
C GLU A 48 37.28 -15.35 -2.23
N ALA A 49 38.36 -15.66 -2.96
CA ALA A 49 39.72 -15.35 -2.52
C ALA A 49 40.00 -13.84 -2.51
N GLU A 50 39.40 -13.10 -3.44
CA GLU A 50 39.54 -11.65 -3.56
C GLU A 50 38.68 -10.90 -2.56
N ASN A 51 37.53 -11.46 -2.21
CA ASN A 51 36.65 -10.94 -1.17
C ASN A 51 37.27 -11.00 0.25
N ARG A 52 38.36 -11.76 0.42
CA ARG A 52 39.15 -11.85 1.66
C ARG A 52 40.33 -10.88 1.72
N ARG A 53 40.51 -10.01 0.73
CA ARG A 53 41.61 -9.02 0.73
C ARG A 53 41.43 -7.98 1.85
N PRO A 54 42.52 -7.50 2.48
CA PRO A 54 42.44 -6.43 3.47
C PRO A 54 41.74 -5.19 2.93
N GLY A 55 40.79 -4.66 3.70
CA GLY A 55 40.00 -3.48 3.37
C GLY A 55 38.66 -3.77 2.66
N VAL A 56 38.42 -4.99 2.17
CA VAL A 56 37.11 -5.32 1.56
C VAL A 56 36.02 -5.32 2.64
N LEU A 57 34.90 -4.66 2.36
CA LEU A 57 33.77 -4.60 3.29
C LEU A 57 32.96 -5.90 3.23
N PRO A 58 32.43 -6.40 4.37
CA PRO A 58 31.62 -7.62 4.42
C PRO A 58 30.21 -7.49 3.82
N GLY A 59 29.86 -6.35 3.22
CA GLY A 59 28.56 -6.04 2.62
C GLY A 59 28.70 -5.04 1.47
N SER A 60 27.59 -4.48 0.99
CA SER A 60 27.61 -3.57 -0.16
C SER A 60 28.48 -2.33 0.08
N SER A 61 29.43 -2.06 -0.84
CA SER A 61 30.24 -0.84 -0.88
C SER A 61 29.58 0.31 -1.65
N GLN A 62 28.41 0.09 -2.27
CA GLN A 62 27.74 1.06 -3.16
C GLN A 62 27.46 2.40 -2.51
N HIS A 63 27.21 2.41 -1.21
CA HIS A 63 27.01 3.62 -0.42
C HIS A 63 28.27 4.51 -0.27
N LEU A 64 29.45 4.01 -0.67
CA LEU A 64 30.70 4.77 -0.72
C LEU A 64 30.90 5.45 -2.08
N ALA A 65 30.36 4.89 -3.15
CA ALA A 65 30.37 5.49 -4.49
C ALA A 65 29.19 6.46 -4.66
N ASN A 66 28.02 6.07 -4.17
CA ASN A 66 26.81 6.86 -4.21
C ASN A 66 26.51 7.35 -2.79
N PRO A 67 26.32 8.67 -2.56
CA PRO A 67 25.79 9.11 -1.27
C PRO A 67 24.50 8.32 -0.99
N ARG A 68 24.23 8.01 0.29
CA ARG A 68 22.92 7.48 0.68
C ARG A 68 21.88 8.38 0.00
N LEU A 69 20.94 7.79 -0.74
CA LEU A 69 19.76 8.49 -1.20
C LEU A 69 19.09 9.04 0.06
N HIS A 70 19.43 10.28 0.38
CA HIS A 70 18.56 11.12 1.15
C HIS A 70 17.43 11.34 0.16
N GLU A 71 16.33 10.61 0.30
CA GLU A 71 15.12 10.89 -0.43
C GLU A 71 14.66 12.26 0.08
N PRO A 72 14.94 13.38 -0.62
CA PRO A 72 14.24 14.60 -0.26
C PRO A 72 12.81 14.34 -0.75
N ASP A 73 11.93 13.95 0.18
CA ASP A 73 10.51 13.64 -0.03
C ASP A 73 10.15 13.47 -1.51
N ALA A 74 10.54 12.34 -2.13
CA ALA A 74 10.30 12.12 -3.57
C ALA A 74 8.84 12.46 -3.93
N SER A 75 7.93 12.23 -2.97
CA SER A 75 6.62 12.83 -2.81
C SER A 75 6.40 14.26 -3.34
N SER A 76 7.11 15.27 -2.81
CA SER A 76 6.80 16.68 -3.05
C SER A 76 7.10 17.14 -4.48
N VAL A 77 8.00 16.46 -5.18
CA VAL A 77 8.37 16.80 -6.57
C VAL A 77 7.75 15.82 -7.56
N VAL A 78 7.80 14.53 -7.26
CA VAL A 78 7.33 13.46 -8.16
C VAL A 78 5.80 13.44 -8.19
N HIS A 79 5.11 13.55 -7.05
CA HIS A 79 3.64 13.44 -7.04
C HIS A 79 2.99 14.61 -7.80
N PRO A 80 3.44 15.88 -7.65
CA PRO A 80 2.94 16.98 -8.48
C PRO A 80 3.33 16.86 -9.95
N TRP A 81 4.50 16.29 -10.27
CA TRP A 81 4.92 16.09 -11.65
C TRP A 81 4.10 15.00 -12.35
N LEU A 82 3.87 13.87 -11.68
CA LEU A 82 2.96 12.81 -12.12
C LEU A 82 1.54 13.34 -12.27
N ARG A 83 1.05 14.12 -11.29
CA ARG A 83 -0.26 14.80 -11.38
C ARG A 83 -0.40 15.65 -12.63
N ARG A 84 0.60 16.49 -12.92
CA ARG A 84 0.60 17.33 -14.13
C ARG A 84 0.62 16.50 -15.40
N ARG A 85 1.42 15.43 -15.44
CA ARG A 85 1.56 14.58 -16.63
C ARG A 85 0.28 13.80 -16.91
N ALA A 86 -0.32 13.23 -15.87
CA ALA A 86 -1.53 12.44 -15.99
C ALA A 86 -2.75 13.31 -16.34
N GLY A 87 -2.84 14.53 -15.78
CA GLY A 87 -3.86 15.52 -16.17
C GLY A 87 -3.64 16.12 -17.57
N ALA A 88 -2.46 15.96 -18.17
CA ALA A 88 -2.16 16.42 -19.53
C ALA A 88 -2.35 15.31 -20.59
N ASP A 89 -2.56 14.06 -20.18
CA ASP A 89 -2.78 12.93 -21.09
C ASP A 89 -4.26 12.85 -21.52
N PRO A 90 -4.58 12.99 -22.81
CA PRO A 90 -5.98 13.03 -23.28
C PRO A 90 -6.75 11.74 -23.03
N GLN A 91 -6.09 10.58 -23.07
CA GLN A 91 -6.72 9.28 -22.87
C GLN A 91 -7.07 9.07 -21.40
N MET A 92 -6.14 9.41 -20.51
CA MET A 92 -6.37 9.38 -19.06
C MET A 92 -7.46 10.37 -18.62
N VAL A 93 -7.47 11.58 -19.19
CA VAL A 93 -8.51 12.58 -18.92
C VAL A 93 -9.88 12.12 -19.41
N ALA A 94 -9.96 11.45 -20.56
CA ALA A 94 -11.21 10.88 -21.07
C ALA A 94 -11.74 9.76 -20.17
N ALA A 95 -10.87 8.82 -19.76
CA ALA A 95 -11.22 7.74 -18.82
C ALA A 95 -11.70 8.31 -17.47
N ALA A 96 -11.01 9.33 -16.95
CA ALA A 96 -11.42 9.97 -15.72
C ALA A 96 -12.79 10.67 -15.79
N ARG A 97 -13.13 11.28 -16.94
CA ARG A 97 -14.43 11.91 -17.17
C ARG A 97 -15.58 10.90 -17.33
N ALA A 98 -15.26 9.65 -17.67
CA ALA A 98 -16.22 8.57 -17.78
C ALA A 98 -16.58 7.95 -16.41
N ARG A 99 -15.77 8.18 -15.36
CA ARG A 99 -16.07 7.73 -13.99
C ARG A 99 -17.27 8.50 -13.43
N THR A 100 -18.39 7.82 -13.22
CA THR A 100 -19.66 8.41 -12.75
C THR A 100 -19.90 8.26 -11.25
N ALA A 101 -19.10 7.43 -10.57
CA ALA A 101 -19.26 7.16 -9.15
C ALA A 101 -18.05 7.70 -8.35
N THR A 102 -18.35 8.40 -7.26
CA THR A 102 -17.39 8.85 -6.25
C THR A 102 -18.08 8.65 -4.91
N PRO A 103 -17.41 8.09 -3.88
CA PRO A 103 -18.00 8.02 -2.56
C PRO A 103 -18.45 9.42 -2.13
N GLY A 104 -19.69 9.53 -1.65
CA GLY A 104 -20.18 10.79 -1.08
C GLY A 104 -19.31 11.24 0.11
N PRO A 105 -19.34 12.54 0.48
CA PRO A 105 -18.66 13.00 1.68
C PRO A 105 -19.19 12.23 2.89
N VAL A 106 -18.29 11.61 3.65
CA VAL A 106 -18.61 10.99 4.95
C VAL A 106 -19.05 12.11 5.89
N ASN A 107 -20.35 12.20 6.17
CA ASN A 107 -20.88 13.11 7.17
C ASN A 107 -20.43 12.64 8.56
N ASP A 108 -19.59 13.43 9.25
CA ASP A 108 -19.08 13.14 10.59
C ASP A 108 -19.79 13.98 11.65
N PRO A 109 -20.79 13.44 12.37
CA PRO A 109 -21.16 13.97 13.66
C PRO A 109 -20.17 13.44 14.71
N GLY A 110 -19.00 14.08 14.84
CA GLY A 110 -18.17 14.08 16.05
C GLY A 110 -17.16 12.94 16.24
N ALA A 111 -16.00 13.01 15.58
CA ALA A 111 -14.65 12.85 16.14
C ALA A 111 -14.41 11.75 17.19
N THR A 112 -14.86 10.51 16.96
CA THR A 112 -14.40 9.34 17.72
C THR A 112 -13.38 8.55 16.91
N ALA A 113 -12.30 8.14 17.56
CA ALA A 113 -11.27 7.30 16.99
C ALA A 113 -11.38 5.84 17.47
N ASP A 114 -12.53 5.43 18.01
CA ASP A 114 -12.80 4.05 18.39
C ASP A 114 -12.67 3.12 17.16
N VAL A 115 -11.79 2.12 17.25
CA VAL A 115 -11.46 1.22 16.12
C VAL A 115 -12.68 0.57 15.49
N VAL A 116 -13.65 0.13 16.31
CA VAL A 116 -14.87 -0.51 15.80
C VAL A 116 -15.67 0.51 15.00
N THR A 117 -15.81 1.73 15.51
CA THR A 117 -16.50 2.80 14.81
C THR A 117 -15.80 3.16 13.49
N VAL A 118 -14.47 3.23 13.49
CA VAL A 118 -13.67 3.52 12.28
C VAL A 118 -13.87 2.45 11.21
N LEU A 119 -13.69 1.17 11.57
CA LEU A 119 -13.76 0.07 10.61
C LEU A 119 -15.20 -0.20 10.15
N THR A 120 -16.21 -0.09 11.04
CA THR A 120 -17.63 -0.16 10.62
C THR A 120 -17.97 0.91 9.59
N ARG A 121 -17.47 2.14 9.73
CA ARG A 121 -17.68 3.20 8.72
C ARG A 121 -17.06 2.84 7.37
N GLN A 122 -15.91 2.16 7.38
CA GLN A 122 -15.24 1.70 6.16
C GLN A 122 -16.02 0.56 5.51
N HIS A 123 -16.53 -0.39 6.30
CA HIS A 123 -17.46 -1.42 5.82
C HIS A 123 -18.71 -0.82 5.20
N ASP A 124 -19.35 0.16 5.84
CA ASP A 124 -20.55 0.81 5.32
C ASP A 124 -20.30 1.47 3.96
N ALA A 125 -19.14 2.10 3.78
CA ALA A 125 -18.73 2.69 2.51
C ALA A 125 -18.57 1.61 1.41
N VAL A 126 -17.88 0.51 1.71
CA VAL A 126 -17.70 -0.61 0.77
C VAL A 126 -19.03 -1.29 0.45
N VAL A 127 -19.88 -1.55 1.46
CA VAL A 127 -21.22 -2.13 1.27
C VAL A 127 -22.10 -1.22 0.40
N SER A 128 -21.99 0.09 0.54
CA SER A 128 -22.68 1.04 -0.35
C SER A 128 -22.21 0.94 -1.81
N LEU A 129 -20.91 0.80 -2.03
CA LEU A 129 -20.35 0.58 -3.37
C LEU A 129 -20.79 -0.77 -3.96
N VAL A 130 -20.81 -1.83 -3.16
CA VAL A 130 -21.32 -3.15 -3.57
C VAL A 130 -22.79 -3.07 -3.98
N LYS A 131 -23.63 -2.36 -3.21
CA LYS A 131 -25.04 -2.14 -3.59
C LYS A 131 -25.18 -1.38 -4.91
N GLN A 132 -24.36 -0.36 -5.13
CA GLN A 132 -24.34 0.37 -6.40
C GLN A 132 -23.90 -0.53 -7.56
N LEU A 133 -22.87 -1.37 -7.36
CA LEU A 133 -22.40 -2.34 -8.34
C LEU A 133 -23.50 -3.34 -8.74
N SER A 134 -24.21 -3.90 -7.75
CA SER A 134 -25.29 -4.86 -7.99
C SER A 134 -26.52 -4.26 -8.67
N ALA A 135 -26.72 -2.94 -8.60
CA ALA A 135 -27.82 -2.26 -9.26
C ALA A 135 -27.60 -2.05 -10.76
N ILE A 136 -26.37 -2.23 -11.25
CA ILE A 136 -26.02 -2.03 -12.66
C ILE A 136 -26.05 -3.38 -13.39
N PRO A 137 -26.82 -3.52 -14.48
CA PRO A 137 -26.86 -4.73 -15.29
C PRO A 137 -25.47 -5.16 -15.79
N GLY A 138 -25.12 -6.42 -15.55
CA GLY A 138 -23.94 -7.09 -16.12
C GLY A 138 -24.19 -7.68 -17.50
N ALA A 139 -23.17 -8.29 -18.10
CA ALA A 139 -23.22 -8.90 -19.42
C ALA A 139 -24.33 -9.96 -19.55
N SER A 140 -24.44 -10.84 -18.55
CA SER A 140 -25.45 -11.90 -18.42
C SER A 140 -26.89 -11.39 -18.37
N THR A 141 -27.08 -10.10 -18.05
CA THR A 141 -28.39 -9.45 -17.94
C THR A 141 -28.64 -8.39 -19.03
N GLY A 142 -27.80 -8.36 -20.07
CA GLY A 142 -27.94 -7.43 -21.20
C GLY A 142 -27.39 -6.03 -20.93
N GLY A 143 -26.40 -5.91 -20.05
CA GLY A 143 -25.69 -4.67 -19.76
C GLY A 143 -25.04 -4.05 -21.01
N THR A 144 -25.08 -2.73 -21.09
CA THR A 144 -24.47 -1.96 -22.18
C THR A 144 -22.96 -1.76 -21.96
N PRO A 145 -22.18 -1.44 -23.02
CA PRO A 145 -20.77 -1.06 -22.86
C PRO A 145 -20.52 0.08 -21.86
N ALA A 146 -21.44 1.05 -21.76
CA ALA A 146 -21.34 2.14 -20.80
C ALA A 146 -21.52 1.64 -19.35
N GLN A 147 -22.48 0.74 -19.12
CA GLN A 147 -22.70 0.11 -17.82
C GLN A 147 -21.55 -0.81 -17.42
N ALA A 148 -20.95 -1.52 -18.37
CA ALA A 148 -19.75 -2.32 -18.12
C ALA A 148 -18.58 -1.45 -17.60
N SER A 149 -18.35 -0.28 -18.21
CA SER A 149 -17.33 0.67 -17.75
C SER A 149 -17.65 1.28 -16.39
N GLU A 150 -18.93 1.50 -16.09
CA GLU A 150 -19.38 1.97 -14.77
C GLU A 150 -19.14 0.91 -13.68
N ARG A 151 -19.45 -0.36 -13.96
CA ARG A 151 -19.18 -1.49 -13.05
C ARG A 151 -17.69 -1.66 -12.80
N GLU A 152 -16.85 -1.62 -13.84
CA GLU A 152 -15.40 -1.64 -13.72
C GLU A 152 -14.89 -0.50 -12.80
N SER A 153 -15.41 0.71 -12.98
CA SER A 153 -15.04 1.85 -12.15
C SER A 153 -15.42 1.65 -10.67
N ILE A 154 -16.56 1.01 -10.38
CA ILE A 154 -16.96 0.71 -8.99
C ILE A 154 -16.10 -0.40 -8.39
N VAL A 155 -15.78 -1.45 -9.16
CA VAL A 155 -14.85 -2.50 -8.74
C VAL A 155 -13.48 -1.91 -8.38
N ASP A 156 -12.96 -0.99 -9.20
CA ASP A 156 -11.71 -0.28 -8.92
C ASP A 156 -11.78 0.50 -7.61
N MET A 157 -12.86 1.24 -7.36
CA MET A 157 -13.02 1.99 -6.11
C MET A 157 -13.09 1.09 -4.88
N ILE A 158 -13.78 -0.05 -4.98
CA ILE A 158 -13.84 -1.05 -3.93
C ILE A 158 -12.43 -1.60 -3.67
N SER A 159 -11.72 -2.01 -4.72
CA SER A 159 -10.36 -2.53 -4.64
C SER A 159 -9.39 -1.53 -3.98
N MET A 160 -9.54 -0.23 -4.28
CA MET A 160 -8.74 0.82 -3.66
C MET A 160 -9.06 1.02 -2.17
N ALA A 161 -10.34 0.99 -1.80
CA ALA A 161 -10.76 1.10 -0.41
C ALA A 161 -10.19 -0.06 0.43
N LEU A 162 -10.30 -1.29 -0.08
CA LEU A 162 -9.80 -2.48 0.61
C LEU A 162 -8.28 -2.48 0.80
N ALA A 163 -7.50 -2.06 -0.20
CA ALA A 163 -6.04 -2.07 -0.09
C ALA A 163 -5.53 -1.31 1.15
N SER A 164 -6.11 -0.15 1.43
CA SER A 164 -5.76 0.64 2.63
C SER A 164 -6.34 0.07 3.93
N HIS A 165 -7.53 -0.51 3.85
CA HIS A 165 -8.27 -1.07 4.97
C HIS A 165 -7.58 -2.34 5.50
N GLU A 166 -7.36 -3.33 4.63
CA GLU A 166 -6.71 -4.61 4.96
C GLU A 166 -5.28 -4.39 5.47
N THR A 167 -4.53 -3.45 4.87
CA THR A 167 -3.17 -3.11 5.35
C THR A 167 -3.19 -2.64 6.81
N ALA A 168 -4.15 -1.78 7.17
CA ALA A 168 -4.27 -1.27 8.53
C ALA A 168 -4.72 -2.36 9.52
N GLU A 169 -5.53 -3.32 9.06
CA GLU A 169 -5.97 -4.45 9.87
C GLU A 169 -4.83 -5.42 10.14
N GLU A 170 -4.06 -5.78 9.12
CA GLU A 170 -2.86 -6.62 9.26
C GLU A 170 -1.80 -5.98 10.18
N GLU A 171 -1.61 -4.67 10.10
CA GLU A 171 -0.62 -3.97 10.92
C GLU A 171 -1.07 -3.78 12.38
N HIS A 172 -2.37 -3.60 12.62
CA HIS A 172 -2.87 -3.16 13.92
C HIS A 172 -4.04 -3.97 14.49
N LEU A 173 -5.07 -4.25 13.70
CA LEU A 173 -6.26 -4.98 14.18
C LEU A 173 -5.90 -6.43 14.54
N TRP A 174 -5.39 -7.20 13.59
CA TRP A 174 -5.10 -8.62 13.77
C TRP A 174 -4.07 -8.89 14.87
N PRO A 175 -2.98 -8.12 15.02
CA PRO A 175 -2.10 -8.22 16.18
C PRO A 175 -2.80 -7.93 17.51
N ALA A 176 -3.73 -6.98 17.55
CA ALA A 176 -4.51 -6.70 18.76
C ALA A 176 -5.47 -7.85 19.08
N VAL A 177 -6.19 -8.38 18.09
CA VAL A 177 -7.10 -9.53 18.21
C VAL A 177 -6.37 -10.74 18.81
N ARG A 178 -5.21 -11.10 18.26
CA ARG A 178 -4.34 -12.18 18.78
C ARG A 178 -3.95 -11.99 20.24
N ARG A 179 -3.70 -10.74 20.64
CA ARG A 179 -3.24 -10.41 22.00
C ARG A 179 -4.36 -10.47 23.04
N VAL A 180 -5.58 -10.07 22.68
CA VAL A 180 -6.64 -9.80 23.68
C VAL A 180 -7.76 -10.83 23.70
N LEU A 181 -7.91 -11.63 22.65
CA LEU A 181 -8.92 -12.68 22.60
C LEU A 181 -8.30 -14.06 22.88
N PRO A 182 -8.95 -14.93 23.67
CA PRO A 182 -8.47 -16.28 23.95
C PRO A 182 -8.21 -17.12 22.68
N ASP A 183 -9.09 -17.00 21.69
CA ASP A 183 -8.98 -17.70 20.39
C ASP A 183 -8.52 -16.73 19.27
N GLY A 184 -7.76 -15.70 19.64
CA GLY A 184 -7.44 -14.58 18.74
C GLY A 184 -6.65 -14.97 17.49
N ASP A 185 -5.83 -16.03 17.56
CA ASP A 185 -5.12 -16.57 16.41
C ASP A 185 -6.07 -17.11 15.34
N ASP A 186 -7.10 -17.87 15.73
CA ASP A 186 -8.08 -18.42 14.80
C ASP A 186 -8.92 -17.32 14.13
N TRP A 187 -9.30 -16.28 14.89
CA TRP A 187 -10.02 -15.12 14.35
C TRP A 187 -9.20 -14.36 13.32
N ALA A 188 -7.94 -14.09 13.65
CA ALA A 188 -7.02 -13.36 12.78
C ALA A 188 -6.64 -14.17 11.54
N GLU A 189 -6.34 -15.46 11.66
CA GLU A 189 -5.99 -16.31 10.52
C GLU A 189 -7.15 -16.44 9.53
N ARG A 190 -8.39 -16.54 10.05
CA ARG A 190 -9.58 -16.54 9.19
C ARG A 190 -9.81 -15.20 8.48
N GLY A 191 -9.65 -14.07 9.18
CA GLY A 191 -9.78 -12.72 8.58
C GLY A 191 -8.80 -12.53 7.42
N ILE A 192 -7.51 -12.75 7.70
CA ILE A 192 -6.42 -12.66 6.71
C ILE A 192 -6.64 -13.61 5.53
N ALA A 193 -7.17 -14.81 5.77
CA ALA A 193 -7.48 -15.74 4.67
C ALA A 193 -8.64 -15.25 3.78
N GLN A 194 -9.63 -14.56 4.34
CA GLN A 194 -10.73 -13.95 3.58
C GLN A 194 -10.25 -12.77 2.74
N GLU A 195 -9.41 -11.89 3.32
CA GLU A 195 -8.75 -10.77 2.63
C GLU A 195 -7.91 -11.26 1.45
N GLN A 196 -7.13 -12.33 1.67
CA GLN A 196 -6.32 -12.95 0.62
C GLN A 196 -7.18 -13.47 -0.55
N GLN A 197 -8.32 -14.09 -0.26
CA GLN A 197 -9.27 -14.57 -1.28
C GLN A 197 -9.87 -13.41 -2.07
N ALA A 198 -10.29 -12.34 -1.39
CA ALA A 198 -10.82 -11.13 -2.03
C ALA A 198 -9.79 -10.48 -2.95
N THR A 199 -8.55 -10.33 -2.48
CA THR A 199 -7.43 -9.81 -3.29
C THR A 199 -7.19 -10.64 -4.56
N GLU A 200 -7.24 -11.97 -4.48
CA GLU A 200 -7.10 -12.84 -5.65
C GLU A 200 -8.23 -12.63 -6.66
N THR A 201 -9.47 -12.50 -6.20
CA THR A 201 -10.63 -12.19 -7.05
C THR A 201 -10.50 -10.82 -7.70
N PHE A 202 -10.06 -9.77 -6.98
CA PHE A 202 -9.81 -8.45 -7.58
C PHE A 202 -8.70 -8.47 -8.64
N LEU A 203 -7.65 -9.27 -8.44
CA LEU A 203 -6.62 -9.45 -9.45
C LEU A 203 -7.16 -10.16 -10.70
N ALA A 204 -8.07 -11.12 -10.54
CA ALA A 204 -8.77 -11.73 -11.67
C ALA A 204 -9.69 -10.72 -12.39
N LEU A 205 -10.49 -9.95 -11.64
CA LEU A 205 -11.34 -8.88 -12.17
C LEU A 205 -10.54 -7.86 -12.99
N SER A 206 -9.36 -7.46 -12.52
CA SER A 206 -8.48 -6.50 -13.24
C SER A 206 -7.99 -6.98 -14.60
N ARG A 207 -8.12 -8.29 -14.88
CA ARG A 207 -7.69 -8.94 -16.13
C ARG A 207 -8.86 -9.36 -17.01
N ALA A 208 -10.07 -9.45 -16.45
CA ALA A 208 -11.27 -9.85 -17.15
C ALA A 208 -11.82 -8.71 -18.00
N ASP A 209 -12.51 -9.05 -19.10
CA ASP A 209 -13.24 -8.07 -19.91
C ASP A 209 -14.52 -7.65 -19.18
N PRO A 210 -14.73 -6.36 -18.85
CA PRO A 210 -15.95 -5.89 -18.16
C PRO A 210 -17.27 -6.21 -18.88
N GLN A 211 -17.23 -6.58 -20.16
CA GLN A 211 -18.39 -6.98 -20.97
C GLN A 211 -18.62 -8.50 -21.03
N SER A 212 -17.83 -9.29 -20.31
CA SER A 212 -17.90 -10.75 -20.30
C SER A 212 -18.75 -11.31 -19.16
N GLU A 213 -19.28 -12.52 -19.35
CA GLU A 213 -19.92 -13.29 -18.27
C GLU A 213 -18.92 -13.66 -17.16
N GLU A 214 -17.64 -13.87 -17.49
CA GLU A 214 -16.58 -14.12 -16.50
C GLU A 214 -16.43 -12.95 -15.51
N PHE A 215 -16.53 -11.71 -15.99
CA PHE A 215 -16.51 -10.54 -15.12
C PHE A 215 -17.74 -10.50 -14.20
N ASP A 216 -18.92 -10.91 -14.68
CA ASP A 216 -20.12 -11.03 -13.84
C ASP A 216 -19.94 -12.06 -12.73
N ASP A 217 -19.44 -13.24 -13.07
CA ASP A 217 -19.18 -14.32 -12.11
C ASP A 217 -18.18 -13.88 -11.03
N LEU A 218 -17.10 -13.21 -11.44
CA LEU A 218 -16.09 -12.68 -10.51
C LEU A 218 -16.64 -11.55 -9.63
N VAL A 219 -17.54 -10.71 -10.15
CA VAL A 219 -18.23 -9.67 -9.36
C VAL A 219 -19.14 -10.31 -8.30
N GLU A 220 -19.87 -11.37 -8.65
CA GLU A 220 -20.70 -12.10 -7.68
C GLU A 220 -19.83 -12.77 -6.59
N GLU A 221 -18.73 -13.40 -6.99
CA GLU A 221 -17.80 -14.03 -6.06
C GLU A 221 -17.21 -13.01 -5.08
N VAL A 222 -16.66 -11.88 -5.57
CA VAL A 222 -16.08 -10.87 -4.68
C VAL A 222 -17.15 -10.25 -3.78
N THR A 223 -18.36 -10.03 -4.29
CA THR A 223 -19.50 -9.54 -3.48
C THR A 223 -19.82 -10.50 -2.34
N SER A 224 -19.81 -11.81 -2.59
CA SER A 224 -20.00 -12.85 -1.58
C SER A 224 -18.87 -12.86 -0.55
N GLN A 225 -17.62 -12.72 -1.00
CA GLN A 225 -16.43 -12.67 -0.15
C GLN A 225 -16.45 -11.46 0.79
N LEU A 226 -16.75 -10.27 0.26
CA LEU A 226 -16.86 -9.02 1.05
C LEU A 226 -17.93 -9.14 2.14
N HIS A 227 -19.13 -9.64 1.82
CA HIS A 227 -20.17 -9.84 2.83
C HIS A 227 -19.77 -10.84 3.91
N LYS A 228 -19.07 -11.92 3.54
CA LYS A 228 -18.56 -12.91 4.51
C LYS A 228 -17.46 -12.33 5.40
N HIS A 229 -16.62 -11.46 4.85
CA HIS A 229 -15.55 -10.78 5.58
C HIS A 229 -16.14 -9.78 6.59
N VAL A 230 -17.02 -8.87 6.16
CA VAL A 230 -17.71 -7.92 7.06
C VAL A 230 -18.46 -8.66 8.17
N ALA A 231 -19.17 -9.75 7.86
CA ALA A 231 -19.89 -10.52 8.88
C ALA A 231 -18.96 -11.26 9.87
N HIS A 232 -17.74 -11.61 9.45
CA HIS A 232 -16.71 -12.18 10.33
C HIS A 232 -16.11 -11.11 11.24
N GLU A 233 -15.75 -9.98 10.66
CA GLU A 233 -15.25 -8.79 11.36
C GLU A 233 -16.24 -8.25 12.42
N ASP A 234 -17.53 -8.15 12.09
CA ASP A 234 -18.55 -7.70 13.03
C ASP A 234 -18.58 -8.56 14.31
N GLN A 235 -18.31 -9.86 14.18
CA GLN A 235 -18.18 -10.76 15.33
C GLN A 235 -16.91 -10.49 16.13
N VAL A 236 -15.81 -10.13 15.47
CA VAL A 236 -14.56 -9.71 16.11
C VAL A 236 -14.78 -8.39 16.85
N PHE A 237 -15.47 -7.42 16.24
CA PHE A 237 -15.75 -6.11 16.83
C PHE A 237 -16.55 -6.19 18.13
N LEU A 238 -17.56 -7.06 18.19
CA LEU A 238 -18.31 -7.33 19.42
C LEU A 238 -17.38 -7.85 20.53
N ARG A 239 -16.47 -8.77 20.20
CA ARG A 239 -15.49 -9.31 21.17
C ARG A 239 -14.47 -8.27 21.61
N LEU A 240 -14.03 -7.40 20.69
CA LEU A 240 -13.12 -6.30 21.02
C LEU A 240 -13.77 -5.26 21.93
N ARG A 241 -15.09 -5.00 21.79
CA ARG A 241 -15.84 -4.14 22.73
C ARG A 241 -15.86 -4.71 24.14
N ASP A 242 -15.94 -6.03 24.29
CA ASP A 242 -15.92 -6.70 25.59
C ASP A 242 -14.51 -6.81 26.18
N ALA A 243 -13.48 -6.98 25.34
CA ALA A 243 -12.11 -7.25 25.76
C ALA A 243 -11.25 -6.00 25.98
N LEU A 244 -11.58 -4.87 25.35
CA LEU A 244 -10.81 -3.63 25.42
C LEU A 244 -11.62 -2.52 26.07
N SER A 245 -10.96 -1.70 26.88
CA SER A 245 -11.53 -0.43 27.37
C SER A 245 -11.74 0.58 26.22
N ASP A 246 -12.58 1.58 26.45
CA ASP A 246 -12.86 2.64 25.48
C ASP A 246 -11.58 3.37 25.02
N ASP A 247 -10.67 3.65 25.96
CA ASP A 247 -9.38 4.28 25.69
C ASP A 247 -8.46 3.40 24.82
N GLU A 248 -8.43 2.10 25.07
CA GLU A 248 -7.65 1.15 24.26
C GLU A 248 -8.21 1.01 22.85
N ARG A 249 -9.54 1.02 22.69
CA ARG A 249 -10.18 0.99 21.36
C ARG A 249 -9.96 2.30 20.60
N ALA A 250 -9.99 3.44 21.28
CA ALA A 250 -9.70 4.75 20.68
C ALA A 250 -8.23 4.88 20.25
N GLU A 251 -7.30 4.34 21.05
CA GLU A 251 -5.88 4.27 20.71
C GLU A 251 -5.64 3.33 19.51
N LEU A 252 -6.28 2.16 19.48
CA LEU A 252 -6.17 1.26 18.35
C LEU A 252 -6.71 1.88 17.06
N GLY A 253 -7.86 2.57 17.11
CA GLY A 253 -8.43 3.19 15.91
C GLY A 253 -7.61 4.39 15.42
N ARG A 254 -6.93 5.14 16.31
CA ARG A 254 -5.93 6.15 15.88
C ARG A 254 -4.78 5.54 15.09
N ARG A 255 -4.27 4.38 15.52
CA ARG A 255 -3.21 3.66 14.77
C ARG A 255 -3.71 3.17 13.42
N VAL A 256 -4.92 2.59 13.36
CA VAL A 256 -5.55 2.18 12.09
C VAL A 256 -5.67 3.36 11.13
N LEU A 257 -6.16 4.51 11.60
CA LEU A 257 -6.27 5.72 10.78
C LEU A 257 -4.92 6.25 10.30
N ASP A 258 -3.88 6.19 11.14
CA ASP A 258 -2.52 6.63 10.79
C ASP A 258 -1.89 5.73 9.71
N ALA A 259 -2.01 4.40 9.86
CA ALA A 259 -1.52 3.43 8.88
C ALA A 259 -2.14 3.65 7.49
N GLN A 260 -3.42 4.03 7.44
CA GLN A 260 -4.13 4.29 6.19
C GLN A 260 -3.59 5.49 5.40
N VAL A 261 -2.96 6.47 6.06
CA VAL A 261 -2.35 7.63 5.37
C VAL A 261 -1.20 7.21 4.45
N HIS A 262 -0.53 6.10 4.78
CA HIS A 262 0.65 5.61 4.08
C HIS A 262 0.42 4.27 3.38
N ALA A 263 -0.78 3.71 3.48
CA ALA A 263 -1.11 2.43 2.88
C ALA A 263 -1.17 2.52 1.34
N PRO A 264 -0.85 1.43 0.62
CA PRO A 264 -1.06 1.34 -0.81
C PRO A 264 -2.52 1.60 -1.19
N THR A 265 -2.77 2.31 -2.30
CA THR A 265 -4.13 2.53 -2.81
C THR A 265 -4.62 1.42 -3.72
N ARG A 266 -3.83 0.37 -3.99
CA ARG A 266 -4.24 -0.82 -4.76
C ARG A 266 -3.63 -2.11 -4.21
N PRO A 267 -4.31 -3.26 -4.34
CA PRO A 267 -3.77 -4.55 -3.93
C PRO A 267 -2.62 -4.95 -4.85
N HIS A 268 -1.42 -5.16 -4.29
CA HIS A 268 -0.25 -5.63 -5.04
C HIS A 268 0.18 -7.03 -4.56
N PRO A 269 0.47 -7.98 -5.48
CA PRO A 269 0.92 -9.34 -5.13
C PRO A 269 2.21 -9.39 -4.28
N HIS A 270 2.99 -8.31 -4.29
CA HIS A 270 4.28 -8.19 -3.62
C HIS A 270 4.32 -7.12 -2.52
N ALA A 271 3.16 -6.55 -2.14
CA ALA A 271 3.09 -5.76 -0.91
C ALA A 271 3.38 -6.70 0.27
N PRO A 272 4.20 -6.29 1.26
CA PRO A 272 4.54 -7.16 2.39
C PRO A 272 3.29 -7.56 3.18
N ARG A 273 2.99 -8.86 3.18
CA ARG A 273 1.85 -9.47 3.90
C ARG A 273 2.20 -9.91 5.34
N ARG A 274 3.35 -9.43 5.85
CA ARG A 274 3.85 -9.45 7.25
C ARG A 274 4.95 -8.38 7.39
N PRO A 275 5.02 -7.64 8.51
CA PRO A 275 6.09 -6.66 8.70
C PRO A 275 7.40 -7.37 9.06
N GLY A 276 8.25 -7.59 8.07
CA GLY A 276 9.67 -7.87 8.25
C GLY A 276 10.50 -6.64 7.86
N PRO A 277 11.62 -6.35 8.56
CA PRO A 277 12.39 -5.09 8.39
C PRO A 277 13.02 -4.89 7.00
N VAL A 278 12.87 -5.85 6.08
CA VAL A 278 13.48 -5.85 4.75
C VAL A 278 12.53 -5.31 3.66
N VAL A 279 11.22 -5.21 3.91
CA VAL A 279 10.22 -4.98 2.84
C VAL A 279 9.66 -3.54 2.76
N ALA A 280 10.07 -2.64 3.66
CA ALA A 280 9.73 -1.22 3.56
C ALA A 280 10.18 -0.57 2.23
N ALA A 281 11.17 -1.16 1.54
CA ALA A 281 11.68 -0.68 0.26
C ALA A 281 10.84 -1.10 -0.97
N ALA A 282 10.00 -2.15 -0.86
CA ALA A 282 9.19 -2.62 -1.99
C ALA A 282 7.87 -1.84 -2.11
N ALA A 283 7.25 -1.47 -0.99
CA ALA A 283 6.05 -0.64 -0.95
C ALA A 283 6.26 0.73 -1.63
N THR A 284 7.46 1.29 -1.55
CA THR A 284 7.87 2.56 -2.18
C THR A 284 7.84 2.52 -3.71
N SER A 285 7.87 1.34 -4.33
CA SER A 285 7.96 1.20 -5.79
C SER A 285 6.60 1.21 -6.51
N ALA A 286 5.50 0.93 -5.81
CA ALA A 286 4.14 0.94 -6.36
C ALA A 286 3.41 2.29 -6.21
N VAL A 287 3.71 3.02 -5.12
CA VAL A 287 3.16 4.36 -4.83
C VAL A 287 3.27 5.34 -6.02
N PRO A 288 4.39 5.42 -6.77
CA PRO A 288 4.49 6.36 -7.89
C PRO A 288 3.59 6.02 -9.08
N LEU A 289 3.29 4.74 -9.34
CA LEU A 289 2.40 4.36 -10.44
C LEU A 289 0.93 4.55 -10.05
N ASP A 290 0.59 4.24 -8.80
CA ASP A 290 -0.77 4.38 -8.29
C ASP A 290 -1.19 5.84 -8.23
N GLU A 291 -0.33 6.72 -7.74
CA GLU A 291 -0.62 8.15 -7.73
C GLU A 291 -0.66 8.79 -9.11
N ALA A 292 0.10 8.29 -10.08
CA ALA A 292 0.02 8.75 -11.46
C ALA A 292 -1.35 8.45 -12.07
N ARG A 293 -1.99 7.35 -11.63
CA ARG A 293 -3.36 7.00 -12.04
C ARG A 293 -4.39 7.75 -11.20
N ASP A 294 -4.19 7.90 -9.91
CA ASP A 294 -5.12 8.59 -9.00
C ASP A 294 -5.17 10.10 -9.26
N ALA A 295 -4.05 10.69 -9.69
CA ALA A 295 -3.90 12.05 -10.19
C ALA A 295 -4.90 12.48 -11.28
N THR A 296 -5.45 11.51 -12.01
CA THR A 296 -6.38 11.73 -13.11
C THR A 296 -7.82 11.83 -12.62
N GLY A 297 -8.10 11.40 -11.38
CA GLY A 297 -9.41 11.51 -10.75
C GLY A 297 -9.70 12.95 -10.31
N ARG A 298 -10.70 13.58 -10.92
CA ARG A 298 -11.37 14.75 -10.34
C ARG A 298 -12.53 14.25 -9.45
N PRO A 299 -12.95 14.96 -8.39
CA PRO A 299 -14.18 14.64 -7.68
C PRO A 299 -15.34 14.75 -8.68
N ALA A 300 -16.16 13.71 -8.81
CA ALA A 300 -17.41 13.85 -9.54
C ALA A 300 -18.37 14.70 -8.69
N ASP A 301 -18.95 15.73 -9.30
CA ASP A 301 -19.99 16.56 -8.69
C ASP A 301 -21.32 15.77 -8.65
N ARG A 302 -21.41 14.77 -7.77
CA ARG A 302 -22.68 14.22 -7.28
C ARG A 302 -22.53 13.86 -5.81
N ALA A 303 -23.09 14.71 -4.95
CA ALA A 303 -23.43 14.30 -3.60
C ALA A 303 -24.52 13.24 -3.70
N GLY A 304 -24.26 12.03 -3.18
CA GLY A 304 -25.34 11.05 -2.96
C GLY A 304 -26.36 11.67 -2.01
N HIS A 305 -27.55 11.97 -2.52
CA HIS A 305 -28.65 12.36 -1.65
C HIS A 305 -29.12 11.13 -0.87
N PRO A 306 -29.30 11.23 0.47
CA PRO A 306 -30.02 10.19 1.20
C PRO A 306 -31.45 10.10 0.66
N ASP A 307 -32.00 8.88 0.68
CA ASP A 307 -33.37 8.56 0.29
C ASP A 307 -34.38 9.54 0.93
N PRO A 308 -35.33 10.12 0.18
CA PRO A 308 -36.32 11.05 0.73
C PRO A 308 -37.43 10.38 1.57
N GLU A 309 -37.30 9.10 1.95
CA GLU A 309 -38.37 8.35 2.63
C GLU A 309 -38.10 8.02 4.11
N THR A 310 -37.19 8.73 4.78
CA THR A 310 -37.02 8.63 6.25
C THR A 310 -37.31 9.93 6.98
N GLU A 311 -38.46 10.54 6.70
CA GLU A 311 -39.14 11.46 7.64
C GLU A 311 -40.66 11.26 7.53
N GLN A 312 -41.19 10.28 8.29
CA GLN A 312 -42.53 10.30 8.87
C GLN A 312 -42.50 9.64 10.24
#